data_AF-A0A966S076-F1
#
_entry.id   AF-A0A966S076-F1
#
_cell.length_a   1.000
_cell.length_b   1.000
_cell.length_c   1.000
_cell.angle_alpha   90.00
_cell.angle_beta   90.00
_cell.angle_gamma   90.00
#
_symmetry.space_group_name_H-M   'P 1'
#
loop_
_entity.id
_entity.type
_entity.pdbx_description
1 polymer ?
#
loop_
_entity_poly.entity_id
_entity_poly.type
_entity_poly.pdbx_seq_one_letter_code
_entity_poly.pdbx_strand_id
1 'polypeptide(L)'
;MTIEPGREWGEEARVPHELVVASDESSLARAVTEHLRAGSQQRLAVALLRGDLLTALGVGVGARVIPPRVGDACRLLPCDAYELTIQHGRQSTTTIAVSSVVIGGVFRPEWWLSSGGFLRQLNILPNSHPNDGRADALVWSTGNTRTVLAIRRRMRLGDHLPHPCLSVTRGSVVQWQAKGSARRIAVDQRAYGRASAVTVKVRPDAFRLVVAAT
;
A
#
# COMPACT_ATOMS: atom_id res chain seq x y z
N MET A 1 -8.62 3.07 -15.09
CA MET A 1 -10.01 2.74 -14.77
C MET A 1 -9.98 2.11 -13.39
N THR A 2 -10.45 2.84 -12.39
CA THR A 2 -10.75 2.30 -11.06
C THR A 2 -11.71 1.12 -11.20
N ILE A 3 -11.48 0.03 -10.45
CA ILE A 3 -12.29 -1.19 -10.65
C ILE A 3 -13.77 -0.92 -10.36
N GLU A 4 -14.65 -1.45 -11.21
CA GLU A 4 -16.10 -1.46 -10.97
C GLU A 4 -16.50 -2.80 -10.33
N PRO A 5 -17.47 -2.83 -9.41
CA PRO A 5 -17.97 -4.07 -8.82
C PRO A 5 -18.37 -5.07 -9.91
N GLY A 6 -17.77 -6.27 -9.90
CA GLY A 6 -18.11 -7.37 -10.80
C GLY A 6 -17.32 -7.44 -12.12
N ARG A 7 -16.45 -6.47 -12.42
CA ARG A 7 -15.49 -6.60 -13.55
C ARG A 7 -14.25 -7.37 -13.14
N GLU A 8 -13.68 -8.12 -14.09
CA GLU A 8 -12.36 -8.72 -13.91
C GLU A 8 -11.30 -7.62 -13.71
N TRP A 9 -10.47 -7.81 -12.67
CA TRP A 9 -9.37 -6.88 -12.41
C TRP A 9 -8.17 -7.17 -13.31
N GLY A 10 -7.81 -6.15 -14.09
CA GLY A 10 -6.69 -6.19 -15.03
C GLY A 10 -7.09 -6.67 -16.41
N GLU A 11 -6.10 -6.80 -17.27
CA GLU A 11 -6.25 -7.27 -18.65
C GLU A 11 -5.24 -8.37 -18.96
N GLU A 12 -5.64 -9.35 -19.74
CA GLU A 12 -4.72 -10.32 -20.33
C GLU A 12 -3.86 -9.63 -21.39
N ALA A 13 -2.56 -9.89 -21.35
CA ALA A 13 -1.59 -9.26 -22.23
C ALA A 13 -0.35 -10.13 -22.38
N ARG A 14 0.64 -9.59 -23.08
CA ARG A 14 2.02 -10.08 -23.05
C ARG A 14 2.89 -9.13 -22.27
N VAL A 15 3.90 -9.68 -21.59
CA VAL A 15 4.86 -8.88 -20.83
C VAL A 15 5.52 -7.85 -21.78
N PRO A 16 5.44 -6.55 -21.47
CA PRO A 16 5.94 -5.50 -22.35
C PRO A 16 7.48 -5.46 -22.36
N HIS A 17 8.06 -4.92 -23.42
CA HIS A 17 9.52 -4.77 -23.57
C HIS A 17 10.14 -3.87 -22.49
N GLU A 18 9.42 -2.84 -22.05
CA GLU A 18 9.87 -1.86 -21.05
C GLU A 18 9.51 -2.28 -19.61
N LEU A 19 9.52 -3.59 -19.33
CA LEU A 19 9.24 -4.11 -18.00
C LEU A 19 10.28 -3.61 -16.98
N VAL A 20 9.82 -2.93 -15.94
CA VAL A 20 10.64 -2.64 -14.77
C VAL A 20 10.54 -3.79 -13.78
N VAL A 21 11.67 -4.24 -13.24
CA VAL A 21 11.68 -5.26 -12.18
C VAL A 21 11.98 -4.58 -10.84
N ALA A 22 11.02 -4.66 -9.91
CA ALA A 22 11.14 -4.11 -8.56
C ALA A 22 11.39 -5.24 -7.55
N SER A 23 12.51 -5.16 -6.83
CA SER A 23 12.85 -6.16 -5.81
C SER A 23 11.95 -6.12 -4.59
N ASP A 24 11.32 -4.99 -4.29
CA ASP A 24 10.38 -4.74 -3.20
C ASP A 24 9.59 -3.44 -3.42
N GLU A 25 8.65 -3.15 -2.52
CA GLU A 25 7.78 -1.97 -2.57
C GLU A 25 8.55 -0.66 -2.58
N SER A 26 9.74 -0.59 -1.97
CA SER A 26 10.49 0.65 -2.03
C SER A 26 11.17 0.86 -3.38
N SER A 27 11.69 -0.19 -4.01
CA SER A 27 12.19 -0.08 -5.39
C SER A 27 11.06 0.22 -6.38
N LEU A 28 9.86 -0.32 -6.13
CA LEU A 28 8.64 0.00 -6.88
C LEU A 28 8.25 1.48 -6.69
N ALA A 29 8.17 1.97 -5.46
CA ALA A 29 7.85 3.37 -5.16
C ALA A 29 8.84 4.35 -5.82
N ARG A 30 10.12 3.98 -5.88
CA ARG A 30 11.13 4.77 -6.60
C ARG A 30 10.84 4.81 -8.11
N ALA A 31 10.59 3.66 -8.73
CA ALA A 31 10.26 3.59 -10.17
C ALA A 31 8.98 4.38 -10.50
N VAL A 32 7.94 4.25 -9.67
CA VAL A 32 6.69 5.03 -9.80
C VAL A 32 6.97 6.52 -9.66
N THR A 33 7.78 6.93 -8.68
CA THR A 33 8.14 8.35 -8.49
C THR A 33 8.87 8.92 -9.70
N GLU A 34 9.88 8.21 -10.22
CA GLU A 34 10.64 8.60 -11.41
C GLU A 34 9.72 8.72 -12.63
N HIS A 35 8.83 7.74 -12.82
CA HIS A 35 7.86 7.74 -13.90
C HIS A 35 6.87 8.92 -13.83
N LEU A 36 6.28 9.17 -12.66
CA LEU A 36 5.36 10.30 -12.45
C LEU A 36 6.05 11.65 -12.69
N ARG A 37 7.33 11.78 -12.33
CA ARG A 37 8.12 13.00 -12.59
C ARG A 37 8.44 13.19 -14.06
N ALA A 38 8.67 12.10 -14.80
CA ALA A 38 8.91 12.17 -16.24
C ALA A 38 7.68 12.60 -17.05
N GLY A 39 6.48 12.52 -16.47
CA GLY A 39 5.23 12.95 -17.12
C GLY A 39 4.83 12.09 -18.32
N SER A 40 5.37 10.87 -18.42
CA SER A 40 5.07 9.96 -19.52
C SER A 40 3.58 9.61 -19.56
N GLN A 41 3.02 9.55 -20.78
CA GLN A 41 1.63 9.12 -21.00
C GLN A 41 1.50 7.59 -21.02
N GLN A 42 2.61 6.87 -21.20
CA GLN A 42 2.62 5.42 -21.21
C GLN A 42 2.53 4.89 -19.77
N ARG A 43 1.74 3.86 -19.53
CA ARG A 43 1.62 3.28 -18.17
C ARG A 43 2.86 2.48 -17.81
N LEU A 44 3.44 2.74 -16.64
CA LEU A 44 4.55 1.97 -16.08
C LEU A 44 4.12 0.52 -15.78
N ALA A 45 4.77 -0.45 -16.40
CA ALA A 45 4.59 -1.88 -16.10
C ALA A 45 5.73 -2.38 -15.20
N VAL A 46 5.38 -3.01 -14.07
CA VAL A 46 6.35 -3.47 -13.07
C VAL A 46 6.11 -4.91 -12.65
N ALA A 47 7.15 -5.74 -12.68
CA ALA A 47 7.18 -7.03 -12.00
C ALA A 47 7.73 -6.83 -10.58
N LEU A 48 6.86 -7.01 -9.58
CA LEU A 48 7.26 -6.96 -8.17
C LEU A 48 7.70 -8.36 -7.70
N LEU A 49 8.87 -8.46 -7.07
CA LEU A 49 9.43 -9.77 -6.67
C LEU A 49 8.98 -10.25 -5.28
N ARG A 50 8.69 -9.32 -4.36
CA ARG A 50 8.17 -9.57 -3.00
C ARG A 50 7.46 -8.31 -2.50
N GLY A 51 6.54 -8.43 -1.55
CA GLY A 51 5.91 -7.30 -0.89
C GLY A 51 4.48 -7.62 -0.45
N ASP A 52 3.89 -6.72 0.32
CA ASP A 52 2.53 -6.86 0.85
C ASP A 52 1.49 -6.74 -0.27
N LEU A 53 1.79 -5.96 -1.32
CA LEU A 53 1.00 -5.93 -2.57
C LEU A 53 0.82 -7.33 -3.18
N LEU A 54 1.86 -8.17 -3.19
CA LEU A 54 1.74 -9.53 -3.71
C LEU A 54 0.93 -10.43 -2.77
N THR A 55 1.00 -10.19 -1.46
CA THR A 55 0.15 -10.89 -0.49
C THR A 55 -1.34 -10.61 -0.72
N ALA A 56 -1.68 -9.38 -1.11
CA ALA A 56 -3.05 -9.05 -1.54
C ALA A 56 -3.49 -9.79 -2.82
N LEU A 57 -2.53 -10.21 -3.67
CA LEU A 57 -2.77 -11.05 -4.85
C LEU A 57 -2.82 -12.55 -4.55
N GLY A 58 -2.74 -12.95 -3.27
CA GLY A 58 -2.72 -14.35 -2.86
C GLY A 58 -1.34 -15.01 -2.93
N VAL A 59 -0.28 -14.27 -3.25
CA VAL A 59 1.10 -14.79 -3.14
C VAL A 59 1.44 -14.93 -1.65
N GLY A 60 1.87 -16.12 -1.25
CA GLY A 60 2.20 -16.42 0.15
C GLY A 60 3.15 -15.39 0.78
N VAL A 61 2.94 -15.08 2.06
CA VAL A 61 3.73 -14.08 2.79
C VAL A 61 5.22 -14.43 2.74
N GLY A 62 6.04 -13.49 2.28
CA GLY A 62 7.49 -13.68 2.18
C GLY A 62 7.94 -14.55 1.02
N ALA A 63 7.03 -15.06 0.19
CA ALA A 63 7.38 -15.73 -1.05
C ALA A 63 8.03 -14.73 -2.02
N ARG A 64 8.96 -15.25 -2.80
CA ARG A 64 9.60 -14.50 -3.89
C ARG A 64 9.08 -15.02 -5.21
N VAL A 65 8.59 -14.11 -6.04
CA VAL A 65 8.11 -14.41 -7.38
C VAL A 65 9.27 -14.34 -8.37
N ILE A 66 9.28 -15.24 -9.36
CA ILE A 66 10.20 -15.18 -10.49
C ILE A 66 9.61 -14.17 -11.49
N PRO A 67 10.37 -13.14 -11.92
CA PRO A 67 9.85 -12.19 -12.88
C PRO A 67 9.57 -12.90 -14.22
N PRO A 68 8.43 -12.63 -14.87
CA PRO A 68 8.12 -13.21 -16.17
C PRO A 68 9.03 -12.59 -17.25
N ARG A 69 9.22 -13.31 -18.36
CA ARG A 69 10.05 -12.84 -19.48
C ARG A 69 9.21 -11.98 -20.41
N VAL A 70 9.87 -11.03 -21.09
CA VAL A 70 9.23 -10.22 -22.14
C VAL A 70 8.58 -11.13 -23.17
N GLY A 71 7.33 -10.84 -23.53
CA GLY A 71 6.52 -11.63 -24.45
C GLY A 71 5.74 -12.79 -23.83
N ASP A 72 6.03 -13.20 -22.59
CA ASP A 72 5.24 -14.22 -21.88
C ASP A 72 3.80 -13.76 -21.69
N ALA A 73 2.86 -14.72 -21.61
CA ALA A 73 1.48 -14.41 -21.25
C ALA A 73 1.42 -13.90 -19.80
N CYS A 74 0.72 -12.79 -19.59
CA CYS A 74 0.62 -12.14 -18.29
C CYS A 74 -0.74 -11.47 -18.10
N ARG A 75 -1.05 -11.11 -16.86
CA ARG A 75 -2.09 -10.13 -16.55
C ARG A 75 -1.44 -8.81 -16.13
N LEU A 76 -1.97 -7.70 -16.66
CA LEU A 76 -1.60 -6.35 -16.27
C LEU A 76 -2.65 -5.82 -15.30
N LEU A 77 -2.30 -5.73 -14.03
CA LEU A 77 -3.18 -5.27 -12.97
C LEU A 77 -2.94 -3.78 -12.72
N PRO A 78 -3.87 -2.88 -13.05
CA PRO A 78 -3.74 -1.48 -12.66
C PRO A 78 -3.71 -1.38 -11.13
N CYS A 79 -2.87 -0.48 -10.62
CA CYS A 79 -2.74 -0.18 -9.20
C CYS A 79 -2.64 1.32 -8.98
N ASP A 80 -3.26 1.78 -7.90
CA ASP A 80 -3.15 3.13 -7.39
C ASP A 80 -1.81 3.31 -6.67
N ALA A 81 -1.34 4.56 -6.62
CA ALA A 81 -0.28 4.98 -5.73
C ALA A 81 -0.78 6.09 -4.81
N TYR A 82 0.02 6.42 -3.81
CA TYR A 82 -0.33 7.41 -2.79
C TYR A 82 0.72 8.49 -2.74
N GLU A 83 0.31 9.73 -3.00
CA GLU A 83 1.14 10.91 -2.81
C GLU A 83 1.01 11.38 -1.36
N LEU A 84 2.13 11.35 -0.64
CA LEU A 84 2.20 11.71 0.77
C LEU A 84 2.81 13.09 0.93
N THR A 85 2.18 13.92 1.75
CA THR A 85 2.84 15.07 2.37
C THR A 85 3.03 14.78 3.85
N ILE A 86 4.27 14.66 4.29
CA ILE A 86 4.68 14.34 5.66
C ILE A 86 5.19 15.62 6.31
N GLN A 87 4.60 16.03 7.42
CA GLN A 87 5.06 17.17 8.21
C GLN A 87 5.99 16.69 9.34
N HIS A 88 7.21 17.23 9.37
CA HIS A 88 8.24 17.01 10.38
C HIS A 88 8.39 18.28 11.26
N GLY A 89 7.37 18.58 12.07
CA GLY A 89 7.32 19.85 12.81
C GLY A 89 7.09 21.02 11.86
N ARG A 90 8.09 21.89 11.67
CA ARG A 90 8.00 23.05 10.74
C ARG A 90 8.38 22.74 9.30
N GLN A 91 8.99 21.58 9.05
CA GLN A 91 9.40 21.15 7.71
C GLN A 91 8.37 20.18 7.13
N SER A 92 8.29 20.10 5.81
CA SER A 92 7.50 19.09 5.11
C SER A 92 8.33 18.36 4.06
N THR A 93 7.95 17.12 3.77
CA THR A 93 8.55 16.31 2.71
C THR A 93 7.45 15.59 1.96
N THR A 94 7.62 15.45 0.65
CA THR A 94 6.69 14.73 -0.22
C THR A 94 7.33 13.45 -0.72
N THR A 95 6.58 12.35 -0.71
CA THR A 95 7.03 11.05 -1.21
C THR A 95 5.85 10.26 -1.79
N ILE A 96 6.13 9.13 -2.44
CA ILE A 96 5.11 8.19 -2.94
C ILE A 96 5.14 6.93 -2.07
N ALA A 97 3.95 6.45 -1.66
CA ALA A 97 3.75 5.06 -1.25
C ALA A 97 3.04 4.30 -2.37
N VAL A 98 3.33 3.01 -2.47
CA VAL A 98 2.62 2.09 -3.36
C VAL A 98 1.86 1.02 -2.59
N SER A 99 2.19 0.84 -1.31
CA SER A 99 1.63 -0.24 -0.49
C SER A 99 1.12 0.26 0.85
N SER A 100 1.97 0.83 1.71
CA SER A 100 1.61 1.05 3.11
C SER A 100 2.16 2.33 3.73
N VAL A 101 1.42 2.86 4.71
CA VAL A 101 1.86 3.96 5.57
C VAL A 101 1.54 3.61 7.02
N VAL A 102 2.55 3.54 7.87
CA VAL A 102 2.43 3.09 9.26
C VAL A 102 2.85 4.21 10.18
N ILE A 103 1.89 4.73 10.95
CA ILE A 103 2.14 5.76 11.96
C ILE A 103 2.01 5.16 13.37
N GLY A 104 2.97 5.53 14.21
CA GLY A 104 3.20 4.92 15.51
C GLY A 104 4.13 3.72 15.36
N GLY A 105 3.74 2.58 15.91
CA GLY A 105 4.51 1.35 15.74
C GLY A 105 3.71 0.12 16.07
N VAL A 106 4.40 -1.01 16.04
CA VAL A 106 3.80 -2.34 16.20
C VAL A 106 3.11 -2.54 17.55
N PHE A 107 3.60 -1.88 18.61
CA PHE A 107 3.06 -1.98 19.98
C PHE A 107 2.24 -0.76 20.41
N ARG A 108 2.38 0.36 19.70
CA ARG A 108 1.61 1.59 19.91
C ARG A 108 1.14 2.12 18.56
N PRO A 109 0.21 1.40 17.92
CA PRO A 109 -0.32 1.81 16.63
C PRO A 109 -1.21 3.03 16.79
N GLU A 110 -1.24 3.89 15.77
CA GLU A 110 -2.19 5.01 15.73
C GLU A 110 -2.96 5.04 14.43
N TRP A 111 -2.26 4.91 13.30
CA TRP A 111 -2.88 5.04 11.98
C TRP A 111 -2.11 4.26 10.93
N TRP A 112 -2.74 3.24 10.34
CA TRP A 112 -2.10 2.32 9.38
C TRP A 112 -2.90 2.27 8.08
N LEU A 113 -2.28 2.67 6.98
CA LEU A 113 -2.81 2.58 5.62
C LEU A 113 -2.21 1.38 4.89
N SER A 114 -3.03 0.70 4.07
CA SER A 114 -2.58 -0.30 3.11
C SER A 114 -3.41 -0.25 1.83
N SER A 115 -2.80 -0.43 0.66
CA SER A 115 -3.51 -0.50 -0.63
C SER A 115 -4.25 -1.82 -0.85
N GLY A 116 -3.64 -2.94 -0.45
CA GLY A 116 -4.22 -4.27 -0.63
C GLY A 116 -4.74 -4.88 0.67
N GLY A 117 -4.80 -4.08 1.72
CA GLY A 117 -5.25 -4.49 3.05
C GLY A 117 -4.27 -5.29 3.88
N PHE A 118 -3.10 -5.63 3.35
CA PHE A 118 -2.06 -6.34 4.08
C PHE A 118 -0.95 -5.42 4.59
N LEU A 119 -0.47 -5.73 5.80
CA LEU A 119 0.79 -5.26 6.33
C LEU A 119 1.58 -6.48 6.81
N ARG A 120 2.53 -6.94 6.00
CA ARG A 120 3.19 -8.24 6.12
C ARG A 120 2.16 -9.37 6.21
N GLN A 121 2.18 -10.12 7.30
CA GLN A 121 1.27 -11.24 7.60
C GLN A 121 -0.08 -10.83 8.20
N LEU A 122 -0.37 -9.53 8.32
CA LEU A 122 -1.59 -9.03 8.95
C LEU A 122 -2.52 -8.52 7.86
N ASN A 123 -3.71 -9.10 7.75
CA ASN A 123 -4.80 -8.49 7.02
C ASN A 123 -5.40 -7.40 7.91
N ILE A 124 -4.99 -6.14 7.70
CA ILE A 124 -5.41 -5.00 8.50
C ILE A 124 -6.70 -4.36 7.96
N LEU A 125 -6.98 -4.51 6.67
CA LEU A 125 -8.16 -3.95 5.99
C LEU A 125 -8.71 -4.96 4.97
N PRO A 126 -9.56 -5.92 5.40
CA PRO A 126 -9.99 -7.05 4.56
C PRO A 126 -10.73 -6.68 3.27
N ASN A 127 -11.29 -5.47 3.20
CA ASN A 127 -12.08 -4.97 2.07
C ASN A 127 -11.32 -3.90 1.25
N SER A 128 -10.01 -3.77 1.44
CA SER A 128 -9.17 -2.84 0.70
C SER A 128 -8.70 -3.46 -0.61
N HIS A 129 -8.65 -2.67 -1.67
CA HIS A 129 -8.29 -3.15 -3.01
C HIS A 129 -7.26 -2.21 -3.65
N PRO A 130 -6.18 -2.71 -4.29
CA PRO A 130 -5.09 -1.86 -4.79
C PRO A 130 -5.43 -0.87 -5.92
N ASN A 131 -6.69 -0.82 -6.38
CA ASN A 131 -7.12 -0.05 -7.56
C ASN A 131 -8.59 0.39 -7.49
N ASP A 132 -9.07 0.69 -6.28
CA ASP A 132 -10.45 1.18 -6.04
C ASP A 132 -10.52 2.72 -5.93
N GLY A 133 -9.42 3.43 -6.21
CA GLY A 133 -9.34 4.88 -6.20
C GLY A 133 -9.37 5.46 -4.80
N ARG A 134 -9.15 4.63 -3.76
CA ARG A 134 -9.30 5.01 -2.36
C ARG A 134 -8.04 4.67 -1.55
N ALA A 135 -7.81 5.51 -0.56
CA ALA A 135 -6.86 5.26 0.50
C ALA A 135 -7.64 4.80 1.73
N ASP A 136 -7.36 3.58 2.18
CA ASP A 136 -7.96 2.99 3.36
C ASP A 136 -6.98 2.97 4.51
N ALA A 137 -7.37 3.54 5.65
CA ALA A 137 -6.54 3.56 6.83
C ALA A 137 -7.30 3.11 8.08
N LEU A 138 -6.66 2.20 8.81
CA LEU A 138 -7.09 1.70 10.09
C LEU A 138 -6.59 2.64 11.21
N VAL A 139 -7.54 3.21 11.95
CA VAL A 139 -7.29 4.12 13.08
C VAL A 139 -7.40 3.34 14.39
N TRP A 140 -6.44 3.54 15.27
CA TRP A 140 -6.38 2.90 16.58
C TRP A 140 -6.69 3.91 17.68
N SER A 141 -7.62 3.55 18.59
CA SER A 141 -7.92 4.35 19.78
C SER A 141 -7.33 3.77 21.06
N THR A 142 -6.52 2.70 20.97
CA THR A 142 -5.88 2.05 22.13
C THR A 142 -4.38 1.88 21.93
N GLY A 143 -3.62 2.19 22.99
CA GLY A 143 -2.21 1.84 23.13
C GLY A 143 -1.96 0.69 24.11
N ASN A 144 -3.02 0.04 24.61
CA ASN A 144 -2.90 -1.07 25.55
C ASN A 144 -2.31 -2.29 24.82
N THR A 145 -1.15 -2.74 25.27
CA THR A 145 -0.39 -3.82 24.59
C THR A 145 -1.16 -5.13 24.54
N ARG A 146 -1.91 -5.50 25.57
CA ARG A 146 -2.72 -6.73 25.58
C ARG A 146 -3.84 -6.66 24.55
N THR A 147 -4.55 -5.53 24.48
CA THR A 147 -5.60 -5.29 23.48
C THR A 147 -5.01 -5.28 22.07
N VAL A 148 -3.88 -4.60 21.86
CA VAL A 148 -3.19 -4.57 20.56
C VAL A 148 -2.79 -5.97 20.11
N LEU A 149 -2.24 -6.79 21.01
CA LEU A 149 -1.88 -8.17 20.69
C LEU A 149 -3.09 -9.04 20.35
N ALA A 150 -4.19 -8.91 21.10
CA ALA A 150 -5.43 -9.64 20.84
C ALA A 150 -6.01 -9.29 19.46
N ILE A 151 -6.09 -8.00 19.13
CA ILE A 151 -6.50 -7.51 17.81
C ILE A 151 -5.61 -8.09 16.71
N ARG A 152 -4.28 -8.05 16.88
CA ARG A 152 -3.34 -8.53 15.86
C ARG A 152 -3.42 -10.03 15.61
N ARG A 153 -3.84 -10.83 16.59
CA ARG A 153 -4.10 -12.26 16.36
C ARG A 153 -5.26 -12.43 15.38
N ARG A 154 -6.34 -11.66 15.57
CA ARG A 154 -7.52 -11.64 14.69
C ARG A 154 -7.22 -11.08 13.29
N MET A 155 -6.34 -10.07 13.20
CA MET A 155 -5.86 -9.56 11.90
C MET A 155 -5.21 -10.61 11.01
N ARG A 156 -4.67 -11.71 11.55
CA ARG A 156 -4.14 -12.80 10.72
C ARG A 156 -5.23 -13.54 9.93
N LEU A 157 -6.44 -13.55 10.48
CA LEU A 157 -7.62 -14.15 9.86
C LEU A 157 -8.50 -13.11 9.16
N GLY A 158 -8.23 -11.82 9.36
CA GLY A 158 -9.04 -10.72 8.83
C GLY A 158 -10.36 -10.50 9.56
N ASP A 159 -10.54 -11.07 10.76
CA ASP A 159 -11.80 -11.03 11.52
C ASP A 159 -11.78 -10.00 12.67
N HIS A 160 -10.80 -9.11 12.71
CA HIS A 160 -10.66 -8.10 13.77
C HIS A 160 -11.65 -6.94 13.66
N LEU A 161 -12.41 -6.83 12.58
CA LEU A 161 -13.44 -5.82 12.39
C LEU A 161 -14.84 -6.46 12.44
N PRO A 162 -15.83 -5.80 13.07
CA PRO A 162 -15.73 -4.55 13.85
C PRO A 162 -15.10 -4.78 15.23
N HIS A 163 -14.36 -3.78 15.74
CA HIS A 163 -13.82 -3.78 17.11
C HIS A 163 -13.88 -2.37 17.71
N PRO A 164 -14.26 -2.17 18.98
CA PRO A 164 -14.50 -0.84 19.57
C PRO A 164 -13.27 0.07 19.58
N CYS A 165 -12.06 -0.50 19.60
CA CYS A 165 -10.82 0.26 19.55
C CYS A 165 -10.29 0.56 18.13
N LEU A 166 -11.04 0.19 17.10
CA LEU A 166 -10.65 0.33 15.70
C LEU A 166 -11.74 1.03 14.90
N SER A 167 -11.31 1.93 14.02
CA SER A 167 -12.18 2.48 12.98
C SER A 167 -11.43 2.54 11.65
N VAL A 168 -12.16 2.64 10.54
CA VAL A 168 -11.58 2.76 9.21
C VAL A 168 -11.94 4.12 8.63
N THR A 169 -10.93 4.86 8.18
CA THR A 169 -11.09 6.08 7.37
C THR A 169 -10.76 5.75 5.93
N ARG A 170 -11.63 6.16 4.99
CA ARG A 170 -11.54 5.84 3.56
C ARG A 170 -11.86 7.08 2.73
N GLY A 171 -11.10 7.31 1.65
CA GLY A 171 -11.37 8.40 0.71
C GLY A 171 -10.27 8.58 -0.33
N SER A 172 -10.48 9.48 -1.29
CA SER A 172 -9.44 9.88 -2.26
C SER A 172 -8.35 10.75 -1.63
N VAL A 173 -8.64 11.33 -0.47
CA VAL A 173 -7.69 11.99 0.43
C VAL A 173 -8.00 11.55 1.85
N VAL A 174 -6.98 11.11 2.58
CA VAL A 174 -7.06 10.80 4.01
C VAL A 174 -5.92 11.47 4.76
N GLN A 175 -6.15 11.79 6.03
CA GLN A 175 -5.22 12.57 6.83
C GLN A 175 -5.07 11.99 8.22
N TRP A 176 -3.86 12.15 8.76
CA TRP A 176 -3.55 11.87 10.15
C TRP A 176 -2.84 13.09 10.76
N GLN A 177 -3.17 13.38 12.02
CA GLN A 177 -2.55 14.43 12.81
C GLN A 177 -2.21 13.88 14.19
N ALA A 178 -1.00 14.18 14.67
CA ALA A 178 -0.56 13.78 16.00
C ALA A 178 -1.38 14.45 17.10
N LYS A 179 -1.83 13.66 18.08
CA LYS A 179 -2.35 14.16 19.36
C LYS A 179 -1.19 14.32 20.33
N GLY A 180 -0.49 15.45 20.26
CA GLY A 180 0.70 15.76 21.04
C GLY A 180 2.00 15.61 20.24
N SER A 181 2.97 14.88 20.76
CA SER A 181 4.29 14.77 20.11
C SER A 181 4.26 13.99 18.79
N ALA A 182 5.10 14.38 17.84
CA ALA A 182 5.24 13.71 16.55
C ALA A 182 5.46 12.19 16.72
N ARG A 183 4.92 11.36 15.83
CA ARG A 183 5.00 9.89 15.91
C ARG A 183 5.93 9.32 14.85
N ARG A 184 6.50 8.15 15.14
CA ARG A 184 7.28 7.42 14.14
C ARG A 184 6.40 7.14 12.92
N ILE A 185 7.00 7.28 11.74
CA ILE A 185 6.35 6.99 10.47
C ILE A 185 7.23 6.03 9.68
N ALA A 186 6.59 5.06 9.04
CA ALA A 186 7.18 4.24 8.00
C ALA A 186 6.29 4.25 6.75
N VAL A 187 6.90 4.27 5.57
CA VAL A 187 6.23 4.25 4.27
C VAL A 187 6.85 3.10 3.49
N ASP A 188 6.03 2.19 2.97
CA ASP A 188 6.47 0.97 2.29
C ASP A 188 7.58 0.23 3.06
N GLN A 189 7.36 0.06 4.35
CA GLN A 189 8.27 -0.58 5.32
C GLN A 189 9.60 0.14 5.57
N ARG A 190 9.85 1.32 4.96
CA ARG A 190 11.02 2.16 5.23
C ARG A 190 10.72 3.24 6.26
N ALA A 191 11.65 3.52 7.16
CA ALA A 191 11.47 4.55 8.18
C ALA A 191 11.65 5.96 7.59
N TYR A 192 10.73 6.87 7.94
CA TYR A 192 10.76 8.30 7.56
C TYR A 192 10.87 9.22 8.78
N GLY A 193 11.50 8.74 9.85
CA GLY A 193 11.68 9.50 11.08
C GLY A 193 10.36 9.68 11.84
N ARG A 194 10.00 10.93 12.16
CA ARG A 194 8.79 11.27 12.94
C ARG A 194 7.93 12.30 12.21
N ALA A 195 6.63 12.08 12.18
CA ALA A 195 5.65 12.98 11.58
C ALA A 195 4.73 13.60 12.65
N SER A 196 4.43 14.89 12.52
CA SER A 196 3.34 15.56 13.26
C SER A 196 2.01 15.51 12.50
N ALA A 197 2.06 15.43 11.17
CA ALA A 197 0.89 15.24 10.32
C ALA A 197 1.28 14.47 9.04
N VAL A 198 0.32 13.78 8.46
CA VAL A 198 0.45 13.11 7.17
C VAL A 198 -0.84 13.33 6.39
N THR A 199 -0.72 13.85 5.18
CA THR A 199 -1.81 13.85 4.19
C THR A 199 -1.46 12.85 3.11
N VAL A 200 -2.43 12.01 2.75
CA VAL A 200 -2.31 11.02 1.69
C VAL A 200 -3.36 11.31 0.64
N LYS A 201 -2.91 11.50 -0.61
CA LYS A 201 -3.77 11.69 -1.78
C LYS A 201 -3.59 10.53 -2.74
N VAL A 202 -4.68 9.93 -3.19
CA VAL A 202 -4.65 8.84 -4.16
C VAL A 202 -4.23 9.37 -5.54
N ARG A 203 -3.38 8.59 -6.21
CA ARG A 203 -3.02 8.71 -7.63
C ARG A 203 -3.59 7.47 -8.33
N PRO A 204 -4.78 7.58 -8.93
CA PRO A 204 -5.42 6.44 -9.55
C PRO A 204 -4.61 5.88 -10.72
N ASP A 205 -4.63 4.56 -10.91
CA ASP A 205 -3.99 3.87 -12.05
C ASP A 205 -2.51 4.27 -12.28
N ALA A 206 -1.76 4.52 -11.20
CA ALA A 206 -0.41 5.07 -11.27
C ALA A 206 0.62 4.12 -11.88
N PHE A 207 0.39 2.81 -11.79
CA PHE A 207 1.24 1.78 -12.41
C PHE A 207 0.44 0.50 -12.67
N ARG A 208 1.07 -0.45 -13.36
CA ARG A 208 0.54 -1.78 -13.61
C ARG A 208 1.47 -2.84 -13.05
N LEU A 209 0.95 -3.70 -12.18
CA LEU A 209 1.65 -4.92 -11.79
C LEU A 209 1.53 -5.95 -12.90
N VAL A 210 2.67 -6.54 -13.26
CA VAL A 210 2.74 -7.67 -14.18
C VAL A 210 2.76 -8.95 -13.37
N VAL A 211 1.73 -9.76 -13.54
CA VAL A 211 1.64 -11.10 -12.94
C VAL A 211 1.60 -12.15 -14.03
N ALA A 212 2.25 -13.29 -13.81
CA ALA A 212 2.18 -14.40 -14.76
C ALA A 212 0.70 -14.83 -14.92
N ALA A 213 0.28 -15.11 -16.15
CA ALA A 213 -1.01 -15.75 -16.38
C ALA A 213 -0.93 -17.19 -15.83
N THR A 214 -1.88 -17.56 -14.98
CA THR A 214 -2.09 -18.94 -14.51
C THR A 214 -2.76 -19.79 -15.58
#